data_AF-A0A833RG65-F1
#
_entry.id   AF-A0A833RG65-F1
#
_cell.length_a   1.000
_cell.length_b   1.000
_cell.length_c   1.000
_cell.angle_alpha   90.00
_cell.angle_beta   90.00
_cell.angle_gamma   90.00
#
_symmetry.space_group_name_H-M   'P 1'
#
loop_
_entity.id
_entity.type
_entity.pdbx_description
1 polymer ?
#
loop_
_entity_poly.entity_id
_entity_poly.type
_entity_poly.pdbx_seq_one_letter_code
_entity_poly.pdbx_strand_id
1 'polypeptide(L)'
;MNRQILCLIGSMVCYCGNAGPNLFVLICQLVTQLNGTMTLLHAYAAVIRYFVGSCMHEDALLTYLEVKKVGVEINLCNFLLKALVDKEQLRFARGIFHDMMMCVPAPNVYTYSIMIDLYTSGDRLYMKEAYEILCEMMRKGIQPNAVTYSTYIHGLCRSGQVGPAWQFLKELCVRECLVTLIVSIE
;
A
#
# COMPACT_ATOMS: atom_id res chain seq x y z
N MET A 1 10.21 -14.67 -11.26
CA MET A 1 11.06 -13.84 -12.14
C MET A 1 12.53 -14.14 -11.86
N ASN A 2 13.37 -14.22 -12.90
CA ASN A 2 14.79 -14.63 -12.79
C ASN A 2 15.63 -13.56 -12.07
N ARG A 3 16.50 -13.98 -11.13
CA ARG A 3 17.40 -13.09 -10.36
C ARG A 3 18.32 -12.26 -11.26
N GLN A 4 18.76 -12.79 -12.39
CA GLN A 4 19.61 -12.08 -13.35
C GLN A 4 18.88 -10.88 -13.98
N ILE A 5 17.61 -11.05 -14.33
CA ILE A 5 16.77 -9.99 -14.91
C ILE A 5 16.54 -8.88 -13.88
N LEU A 6 16.30 -9.24 -12.62
CA LEU A 6 16.18 -8.29 -11.52
C LEU A 6 17.46 -7.47 -11.31
N CYS A 7 18.64 -8.11 -11.36
CA CYS A 7 19.92 -7.42 -11.28
C CYS A 7 20.12 -6.45 -12.44
N LEU A 8 19.78 -6.87 -13.66
CA LEU A 8 19.88 -6.01 -14.84
C LEU A 8 18.97 -4.77 -14.73
N ILE A 9 17.71 -4.95 -14.30
CA ILE A 9 16.80 -3.83 -14.05
C ILE A 9 17.39 -2.89 -13.00
N GLY A 10 17.94 -3.41 -11.90
CA GLY A 10 18.63 -2.60 -10.91
C GLY A 10 19.77 -1.77 -11.50
N SER A 11 20.62 -2.38 -12.34
CA SER A 11 21.71 -1.67 -13.03
C SER A 11 21.20 -0.58 -13.98
N MET A 12 20.09 -0.82 -14.69
CA MET A 12 19.46 0.20 -15.54
C MET A 12 18.93 1.36 -14.72
N VAL A 13 18.29 1.09 -13.58
CA VAL A 13 17.82 2.14 -12.68
C VAL A 13 18.99 2.94 -12.13
N CYS A 14 20.08 2.29 -11.71
CA CYS A 14 21.31 2.99 -11.28
C CYS A 14 21.88 3.89 -12.39
N TYR A 15 21.90 3.41 -13.63
CA TYR A 15 22.41 4.16 -14.77
C TYR A 15 21.56 5.39 -15.09
N CYS A 16 20.23 5.24 -15.08
CA CYS A 16 19.32 6.36 -15.36
C CYS A 16 19.19 7.33 -14.18
N GLY A 17 19.36 6.86 -12.95
CA GLY A 17 19.29 7.66 -11.73
C GLY A 17 17.89 8.09 -11.30
N ASN A 18 16.87 8.02 -12.16
CA ASN A 18 15.49 8.39 -11.84
C ASN A 18 14.47 7.69 -12.76
N ALA A 19 13.19 7.84 -12.43
CA ALA A 19 12.04 7.40 -13.22
C ALA A 19 11.72 8.41 -14.35
N GLY A 20 12.64 8.52 -15.30
CA GLY A 20 12.50 9.36 -16.48
C GLY A 20 12.21 8.58 -17.77
N PRO A 21 11.99 9.31 -18.90
CA PRO A 21 11.76 8.70 -20.21
C PRO A 21 12.86 7.73 -20.63
N ASN A 22 14.11 8.02 -20.28
CA ASN A 22 15.26 7.16 -20.58
C ASN A 22 15.11 5.78 -19.94
N LEU A 23 14.72 5.72 -18.66
CA LEU A 23 14.51 4.45 -17.97
C LEU A 23 13.39 3.66 -18.63
N PHE A 24 12.26 4.31 -18.93
CA PHE A 24 11.10 3.65 -19.51
C PHE A 24 11.36 3.11 -20.92
N VAL A 25 12.11 3.84 -21.75
CA VAL A 25 12.54 3.37 -23.07
C VAL A 25 13.44 2.14 -22.94
N LEU A 26 14.42 2.17 -22.02
CA LEU A 26 15.31 1.03 -21.80
C LEU A 26 14.56 -0.20 -21.28
N ILE A 27 13.58 -0.02 -20.38
CA ILE A 27 12.72 -1.10 -19.89
C ILE A 27 11.91 -1.71 -21.05
N CYS A 28 11.30 -0.89 -21.91
CA CYS A 28 10.58 -1.38 -23.09
C CYS A 28 11.50 -2.17 -24.04
N GLN A 29 12.71 -1.68 -24.31
CA GLN A 29 13.71 -2.38 -25.14
C GLN A 29 14.14 -3.71 -24.51
N LEU A 30 14.33 -3.76 -23.19
CA LEU A 30 14.65 -4.99 -22.49
C LEU A 30 13.52 -6.02 -22.62
N VAL A 31 12.27 -5.59 -22.44
CA VAL A 31 11.10 -6.46 -22.54
C VAL A 31 10.94 -7.04 -23.95
N THR A 32 11.19 -6.24 -25.00
CA THR A 32 11.13 -6.75 -26.39
C THR A 32 12.26 -7.72 -26.70
N GLN A 33 13.45 -7.54 -26.15
CA GLN A 33 14.56 -8.50 -26.30
C GLN A 33 14.29 -9.83 -25.60
N LEU A 34 13.60 -9.81 -24.46
CA LEU A 34 13.36 -10.99 -23.64
C LEU A 34 12.15 -11.83 -24.06
N ASN A 35 11.50 -11.50 -25.18
CA ASN A 35 10.45 -12.26 -25.90
C ASN A 35 9.66 -13.27 -25.02
N GLY A 36 8.65 -12.76 -24.31
CA GLY A 36 7.69 -13.59 -23.56
C GLY A 36 8.19 -14.14 -22.22
N THR A 37 9.49 -14.08 -21.92
CA THR A 37 10.01 -14.48 -20.58
C THR A 37 9.71 -13.44 -19.49
N MET A 38 9.51 -12.18 -19.87
CA MET A 38 9.14 -11.08 -18.99
C MET A 38 8.11 -10.19 -19.67
N THR A 39 7.06 -9.81 -18.94
CA THR A 39 6.09 -8.81 -19.43
C THR A 39 6.47 -7.42 -18.93
N LEU A 40 5.94 -6.39 -19.60
CA LEU A 40 6.15 -5.00 -19.21
C LEU A 40 5.68 -4.72 -17.77
N LEU A 41 4.59 -5.36 -17.34
CA LEU A 41 4.09 -5.27 -15.96
C LEU A 41 5.08 -5.83 -14.95
N HIS A 42 5.68 -6.98 -15.22
CA HIS A 42 6.70 -7.59 -14.35
C HIS A 42 7.95 -6.70 -14.25
N ALA A 43 8.37 -6.10 -15.36
CA ALA A 43 9.52 -5.20 -15.40
C ALA A 43 9.26 -3.93 -14.56
N TYR A 44 8.11 -3.27 -14.75
CA TYR A 44 7.75 -2.10 -13.94
C TYR A 44 7.54 -2.44 -12.46
N ALA A 45 6.98 -3.61 -12.14
CA ALA A 45 6.88 -4.07 -10.76
C ALA A 45 8.27 -4.23 -10.11
N ALA A 46 9.27 -4.70 -10.86
CA ALA A 46 10.66 -4.77 -10.39
C ALA A 46 11.25 -3.38 -10.15
N VAL A 47 11.03 -2.44 -11.07
CA VAL A 47 11.48 -1.04 -10.94
C VAL A 47 10.86 -0.38 -9.71
N ILE A 48 9.55 -0.54 -9.49
CA ILE A 48 8.86 -0.01 -8.30
C ILE A 48 9.47 -0.61 -7.02
N ARG A 49 9.69 -1.93 -6.98
CA ARG A 49 10.33 -2.58 -5.83
C ARG A 49 11.74 -2.03 -5.58
N TYR A 50 12.51 -1.76 -6.63
CA TYR A 50 13.83 -1.17 -6.54
C TYR A 50 13.79 0.25 -5.95
N PHE A 51 12.93 1.12 -6.49
CA PHE A 51 12.82 2.51 -6.03
C PHE A 51 12.34 2.60 -4.58
N VAL A 52 11.36 1.77 -4.20
CA VAL A 52 10.89 1.65 -2.82
C VAL A 52 12.02 1.21 -1.88
N GLY A 53 12.80 0.20 -2.27
CA GLY A 53 13.95 -0.27 -1.48
C GLY A 53 15.05 0.79 -1.34
N SER A 54 15.19 1.66 -2.35
CA SER A 54 16.16 2.75 -2.39
C SER A 54 15.64 4.06 -1.78
N CYS A 55 14.45 4.08 -1.18
CA CYS A 55 13.77 5.26 -0.65
C CYS A 55 13.50 6.38 -1.70
N MET A 56 13.45 6.04 -2.97
CA MET A 56 13.13 6.95 -4.09
C MET A 56 11.63 6.97 -4.34
N HIS A 57 10.87 7.54 -3.39
CA HIS A 57 9.40 7.41 -3.37
C HIS A 57 8.69 8.14 -4.51
N GLU A 58 9.25 9.27 -4.96
CA GLU A 58 8.72 10.02 -6.11
C GLU A 58 8.88 9.22 -7.40
N ASP A 59 10.05 8.61 -7.61
CA ASP A 59 10.31 7.74 -8.77
C ASP A 59 9.46 6.47 -8.75
N ALA A 60 9.22 5.90 -7.56
CA ALA A 60 8.29 4.79 -7.39
C ALA A 60 6.85 5.19 -7.79
N LEU A 61 6.41 6.40 -7.42
CA LEU A 61 5.10 6.93 -7.82
C LEU A 61 5.02 7.20 -9.33
N LEU A 62 6.04 7.81 -9.93
CA LEU A 62 6.08 8.05 -11.37
C LEU A 62 6.01 6.73 -12.16
N THR A 63 6.75 5.72 -11.69
CA THR A 63 6.71 4.37 -12.28
C THR A 63 5.34 3.72 -12.10
N TYR A 64 4.68 3.91 -10.94
CA TYR A 64 3.30 3.46 -10.71
C TYR A 64 2.32 4.10 -11.70
N LEU A 65 2.41 5.41 -11.91
CA LEU A 65 1.54 6.12 -12.86
C LEU A 65 1.76 5.63 -14.31
N GLU A 66 2.99 5.28 -14.67
CA GLU A 66 3.31 4.73 -15.99
C GLU A 66 2.75 3.31 -16.17
N VAL A 67 3.00 2.40 -15.22
CA VAL A 67 2.49 1.02 -15.32
C VAL A 67 0.96 0.97 -15.27
N LYS A 68 0.32 1.90 -14.56
CA LYS A 68 -1.14 2.00 -14.49
C LYS A 68 -1.78 2.22 -15.87
N LYS A 69 -1.11 2.91 -16.80
CA LYS A 69 -1.60 3.09 -18.19
C LYS A 69 -1.76 1.77 -18.94
N VAL A 70 -0.94 0.78 -18.59
CA VAL A 70 -0.96 -0.58 -19.16
C VAL A 70 -1.90 -1.49 -18.35
N GLY A 71 -2.07 -1.19 -17.07
CA GLY A 71 -2.87 -1.94 -16.12
C GLY A 71 -2.02 -2.37 -14.94
N VAL A 72 -2.55 -2.29 -13.72
CA VAL A 72 -1.80 -2.63 -12.51
C VAL A 72 -2.59 -3.59 -11.63
N GLU A 73 -1.90 -4.58 -11.08
CA GLU A 73 -2.50 -5.55 -10.17
C GLU A 73 -2.63 -4.94 -8.77
N ILE A 74 -3.74 -5.25 -8.10
CA ILE A 74 -3.99 -4.79 -6.72
C ILE A 74 -2.88 -5.20 -5.74
N ASN A 75 -2.21 -6.33 -6.00
CA ASN A 75 -1.10 -6.82 -5.19
C ASN A 75 0.13 -5.90 -5.26
N LEU A 76 0.42 -5.33 -6.44
CA LEU A 76 1.51 -4.36 -6.60
C LEU A 76 1.17 -3.04 -5.91
N CYS A 77 -0.07 -2.56 -6.03
CA CYS A 77 -0.54 -1.37 -5.32
C CYS A 77 -0.45 -1.55 -3.80
N ASN A 78 -0.93 -2.67 -3.28
CA ASN A 78 -0.87 -2.98 -1.85
C ASN A 78 0.57 -3.12 -1.34
N PHE A 79 1.47 -3.72 -2.14
CA PHE A 79 2.90 -3.75 -1.83
C PHE A 79 3.49 -2.34 -1.73
N LEU A 80 3.25 -1.50 -2.75
CA LEU A 80 3.76 -0.14 -2.79
C LEU A 80 3.20 0.69 -1.63
N LEU A 81 1.89 0.60 -1.37
CA LEU A 81 1.25 1.24 -0.23
C LEU A 81 1.89 0.79 1.09
N LYS A 82 1.97 -0.51 1.37
CA LYS A 82 2.53 -1.01 2.64
C LYS A 82 3.98 -0.55 2.83
N ALA A 83 4.79 -0.61 1.78
CA ALA A 83 6.17 -0.17 1.87
C ALA A 83 6.32 1.35 2.08
N LEU A 84 5.41 2.16 1.54
CA LEU A 84 5.35 3.59 1.84
C LEU A 84 4.92 3.86 3.28
N VAL A 85 3.97 3.07 3.82
CA VAL A 85 3.57 3.14 5.24
C VAL A 85 4.74 2.80 6.15
N ASP A 86 5.49 1.74 5.86
CA ASP A 86 6.66 1.32 6.66
C ASP A 86 7.80 2.34 6.64
N LYS A 87 7.79 3.27 5.68
CA LYS A 87 8.73 4.39 5.54
C LYS A 87 8.13 5.73 5.98
N GLU A 88 6.95 5.69 6.58
CA GLU A 88 6.18 6.86 7.05
C GLU A 88 5.90 7.90 5.96
N GLN A 89 5.82 7.47 4.71
CA GLN A 89 5.60 8.32 3.54
C GLN A 89 4.11 8.58 3.31
N LEU A 90 3.48 9.25 4.28
CA LEU A 90 2.04 9.51 4.31
C LEU A 90 1.54 10.24 3.05
N ARG A 91 2.31 11.21 2.54
CA ARG A 91 1.95 11.98 1.33
C ARG A 91 1.79 11.06 0.11
N PHE A 92 2.76 10.20 -0.15
CA PHE A 92 2.76 9.31 -1.32
C PHE A 92 1.71 8.20 -1.17
N ALA A 93 1.58 7.62 0.03
CA ALA A 93 0.57 6.60 0.30
C ALA A 93 -0.86 7.12 0.08
N ARG A 94 -1.16 8.34 0.57
CA ARG A 94 -2.47 8.99 0.32
C ARG A 94 -2.73 9.23 -1.16
N GLY A 95 -1.72 9.64 -1.91
CA GLY A 95 -1.83 9.87 -3.36
C GLY A 95 -2.24 8.59 -4.09
N ILE A 96 -1.56 7.47 -3.83
CA ILE A 96 -1.87 6.19 -4.45
C ILE A 96 -3.25 5.68 -4.02
N PHE A 97 -3.57 5.78 -2.73
CA PHE A 97 -4.88 5.34 -2.25
C PHE A 97 -6.03 6.13 -2.88
N HIS A 98 -5.91 7.46 -2.95
CA HIS A 98 -6.90 8.30 -3.62
C HIS A 98 -7.04 7.95 -5.11
N ASP A 99 -5.91 7.72 -5.77
CA ASP A 99 -5.89 7.28 -7.16
C ASP A 99 -6.63 5.93 -7.35
N MET A 100 -6.40 4.96 -6.47
CA MET A 100 -7.14 3.68 -6.46
C MET A 100 -8.63 3.87 -6.16
N MET A 101 -9.02 4.84 -5.34
CA MET A 101 -10.44 5.10 -5.08
C MET A 101 -11.22 5.54 -6.32
N MET A 102 -10.52 6.14 -7.29
CA MET A 102 -11.11 6.72 -8.51
C MET A 102 -10.86 5.86 -9.76
N CYS A 103 -9.99 4.87 -9.67
CA CYS A 103 -9.53 4.08 -10.81
C CYS A 103 -9.42 2.60 -10.46
N VAL A 104 -9.28 1.76 -11.48
CA VAL A 104 -8.93 0.35 -11.26
C VAL A 104 -7.41 0.20 -11.03
N PRO A 105 -6.99 -0.71 -10.12
CA PRO A 105 -7.81 -1.60 -9.31
C PRO A 105 -8.40 -0.92 -8.06
N ALA A 106 -9.66 -1.26 -7.74
CA ALA A 106 -10.35 -0.73 -6.57
C ALA A 106 -9.72 -1.24 -5.25
N PRO A 107 -9.66 -0.42 -4.18
CA PRO A 107 -9.18 -0.84 -2.88
C PRO A 107 -9.98 -2.02 -2.31
N ASN A 108 -9.29 -2.96 -1.66
CA ASN A 108 -9.92 -4.07 -0.94
C ASN A 108 -9.71 -3.96 0.57
N VAL A 109 -10.21 -4.93 1.34
CA VAL A 109 -10.06 -4.99 2.80
C VAL A 109 -8.61 -4.80 3.26
N TYR A 110 -7.67 -5.40 2.55
CA TYR A 110 -6.25 -5.28 2.86
C TYR A 110 -5.73 -3.86 2.59
N THR A 111 -6.11 -3.25 1.47
CA THR A 111 -5.77 -1.86 1.14
C THR A 111 -6.25 -0.89 2.23
N TYR A 112 -7.50 -1.01 2.67
CA TYR A 112 -8.05 -0.17 3.75
C TYR A 112 -7.33 -0.40 5.08
N SER A 113 -7.00 -1.65 5.40
CA SER A 113 -6.25 -1.98 6.62
C SER A 113 -4.86 -1.34 6.61
N ILE A 114 -4.17 -1.30 5.46
CA ILE A 114 -2.88 -0.59 5.31
C ILE A 114 -3.05 0.92 5.56
N MET A 115 -4.12 1.53 5.06
CA MET A 115 -4.36 2.96 5.27
C MET A 115 -4.72 3.29 6.73
N ILE A 116 -5.47 2.42 7.40
CA ILE A 116 -5.75 2.59 8.84
C ILE A 116 -4.45 2.45 9.64
N ASP A 117 -3.61 1.46 9.32
CA ASP A 117 -2.26 1.32 9.91
C ASP A 117 -1.45 2.61 9.73
N LEU A 118 -1.40 3.18 8.52
CA LEU A 118 -0.72 4.45 8.25
C LEU A 118 -1.15 5.59 9.18
N TYR A 119 -2.45 5.75 9.42
CA TYR A 119 -2.96 6.84 10.25
C TYR A 119 -2.86 6.54 11.76
N THR A 120 -2.63 5.29 12.13
CA THR A 120 -2.54 4.83 13.53
C THR A 120 -1.13 4.42 13.96
N SER A 121 -0.16 4.59 13.08
CA SER A 121 1.25 4.28 13.28
C SER A 121 2.12 5.54 13.10
N GLY A 122 3.39 5.45 13.51
CA GLY A 122 4.35 6.55 13.50
C GLY A 122 4.29 7.46 14.73
N ASP A 123 5.07 8.54 14.69
CA ASP A 123 5.14 9.54 15.77
C ASP A 123 3.91 10.45 15.83
N ARG A 124 3.22 10.61 14.69
CA ARG A 124 2.02 11.46 14.56
C ARG A 124 0.81 10.59 14.26
N LEU A 125 -0.13 10.57 15.19
CA LEU A 125 -1.35 9.78 15.08
C LEU A 125 -2.50 10.63 14.54
N TYR A 126 -3.14 10.14 13.48
CA TYR A 126 -4.23 10.78 12.73
C TYR A 126 -5.53 10.00 12.96
N MET A 127 -5.94 9.89 14.23
CA MET A 127 -7.02 9.00 14.64
C MET A 127 -8.37 9.35 13.99
N LYS A 128 -8.60 10.63 13.70
CA LYS A 128 -9.81 11.07 13.00
C LYS A 128 -9.83 10.54 11.57
N GLU A 129 -8.73 10.70 10.84
CA GLU A 129 -8.56 10.20 9.48
C GLU A 129 -8.65 8.66 9.45
N ALA A 130 -8.06 7.97 10.43
CA ALA A 130 -8.19 6.52 10.56
C ALA A 130 -9.66 6.08 10.67
N TYR A 131 -10.45 6.77 11.49
CA TYR A 131 -11.88 6.51 11.62
C TYR A 131 -12.67 6.85 10.35
N GLU A 132 -12.31 7.93 9.66
CA GLU A 132 -12.91 8.31 8.37
C GLU A 132 -12.69 7.24 7.30
N ILE A 133 -11.48 6.67 7.23
CA ILE A 133 -11.16 5.53 6.33
C ILE A 133 -11.98 4.30 6.69
N LEU A 134 -12.12 3.97 7.98
CA LEU A 134 -12.95 2.85 8.43
C LEU A 134 -14.42 3.05 8.04
N CYS A 135 -14.95 4.27 8.21
CA CYS A 135 -16.30 4.61 7.79
C CYS A 135 -16.46 4.56 6.26
N GLU A 136 -15.47 5.03 5.51
CA GLU A 136 -15.48 4.98 4.04
C GLU A 136 -15.53 3.54 3.53
N MET A 137 -14.72 2.65 4.12
CA MET A 137 -14.72 1.22 3.82
C MET A 137 -16.13 0.62 3.94
N MET A 138 -16.80 0.89 5.07
CA MET A 138 -18.18 0.44 5.32
C MET A 138 -19.19 1.06 4.34
N ARG A 139 -19.07 2.36 4.04
CA ARG A 139 -19.95 3.03 3.06
C ARG A 139 -19.82 2.45 1.65
N LYS A 140 -18.64 1.97 1.28
CA LYS A 140 -18.42 1.27 0.00
C LYS A 140 -18.86 -0.20 0.02
N GLY A 141 -19.47 -0.67 1.11
CA GLY A 141 -19.90 -2.06 1.27
C GLY A 141 -18.75 -3.05 1.47
N ILE A 142 -17.53 -2.55 1.77
CA ILE A 142 -16.38 -3.39 2.07
C ILE A 142 -16.39 -3.62 3.58
N GLN A 143 -16.61 -4.85 4.01
CA GLN A 143 -16.77 -5.13 5.44
C GLN A 143 -15.40 -5.18 6.14
N PRO A 144 -15.17 -4.35 7.19
CA PRO A 144 -13.96 -4.45 7.99
C PRO A 144 -13.87 -5.83 8.65
N ASN A 145 -12.64 -6.35 8.75
CA ASN A 145 -12.40 -7.63 9.41
C ASN A 145 -11.73 -7.41 10.78
N ALA A 146 -11.47 -8.52 11.47
CA ALA A 146 -10.78 -8.53 12.76
C ALA A 146 -9.45 -7.77 12.74
N VAL A 147 -8.66 -7.91 11.67
CA VAL A 147 -7.39 -7.18 11.52
C VAL A 147 -7.65 -5.67 11.43
N THR A 148 -8.59 -5.24 10.59
CA THR A 148 -8.94 -3.83 10.42
C THR A 148 -9.36 -3.17 11.73
N TYR A 149 -10.23 -3.82 12.51
CA TYR A 149 -10.67 -3.31 13.81
C TYR A 149 -9.54 -3.30 14.84
N SER A 150 -8.74 -4.36 14.89
CA SER A 150 -7.59 -4.45 15.81
C SER A 150 -6.58 -3.35 15.56
N THR A 151 -6.27 -3.07 14.29
CA THR A 151 -5.36 -1.98 13.91
C THR A 151 -5.86 -0.64 14.45
N TYR A 152 -7.15 -0.33 14.28
CA TYR A 152 -7.73 0.93 14.78
C TYR A 152 -7.73 1.02 16.31
N ILE A 153 -8.14 -0.04 17.00
CA ILE A 153 -8.15 -0.12 18.47
C ILE A 153 -6.74 0.04 19.03
N HIS A 154 -5.76 -0.66 18.45
CA HIS A 154 -4.36 -0.55 18.82
C HIS A 154 -3.84 0.89 18.64
N GLY A 155 -4.23 1.54 17.54
CA GLY A 155 -3.99 2.97 17.32
C GLY A 155 -4.53 3.87 18.43
N LEU A 156 -5.79 3.66 18.83
CA LEU A 156 -6.41 4.41 19.93
C LEU A 156 -5.62 4.23 21.23
N CYS A 157 -5.25 3.00 21.58
CA CYS A 157 -4.44 2.71 22.75
C CYS A 157 -3.06 3.40 22.70
N ARG A 158 -2.37 3.35 21.55
CA ARG A 158 -1.08 4.04 21.34
C ARG A 158 -1.19 5.56 21.47
N SER A 159 -2.33 6.14 21.10
CA SER A 159 -2.60 7.57 21.28
C SER A 159 -3.01 7.97 22.70
N GLY A 160 -3.02 7.03 23.65
CA GLY A 160 -3.51 7.25 25.02
C GLY A 160 -5.04 7.32 25.14
N GLN A 161 -5.78 7.09 24.05
CA GLN A 161 -7.24 7.14 24.01
C GLN A 161 -7.87 5.80 24.43
N VAL A 162 -7.50 5.32 25.63
CA VAL A 162 -7.94 4.00 26.14
C VAL A 162 -9.45 3.95 26.35
N GLY A 163 -10.07 5.02 26.85
CA GLY A 163 -11.54 5.10 27.01
C GLY A 163 -12.28 4.92 25.68
N PRO A 164 -11.98 5.72 24.64
CA PRO A 164 -12.50 5.51 23.29
C PRO A 164 -12.21 4.11 22.72
N ALA A 165 -11.02 3.56 22.95
CA ALA A 165 -10.68 2.19 22.51
C ALA A 165 -11.61 1.14 23.13
N TRP A 166 -11.83 1.23 24.45
CA TRP A 166 -12.71 0.33 25.19
C TRP A 166 -14.17 0.44 24.76
N GLN A 167 -14.64 1.67 24.56
CA GLN A 167 -16.00 1.92 24.06
C GLN A 167 -16.21 1.32 22.67
N PHE A 168 -15.25 1.53 21.77
CA PHE A 168 -15.30 0.97 20.43
C PHE A 168 -15.29 -0.57 20.45
N LEU A 169 -14.45 -1.19 21.29
CA LEU A 169 -14.42 -2.64 21.45
C LEU A 169 -15.77 -3.19 21.93
N LYS A 170 -16.41 -2.55 22.92
CA LYS A 170 -17.75 -2.94 23.39
C LYS A 170 -18.80 -2.89 22.29
N GLU A 171 -18.77 -1.85 21.45
CA GLU A 171 -19.69 -1.73 20.32
C GLU A 171 -19.52 -2.86 19.31
N LEU A 172 -18.29 -3.35 19.11
CA LEU A 172 -18.03 -4.52 18.27
C LEU A 172 -18.57 -5.82 18.88
N CYS A 173 -18.50 -6.00 20.21
CA CYS A 173 -19.06 -7.17 20.90
C CYS A 173 -20.56 -7.29 20.69
N VAL A 174 -21.28 -6.16 20.78
CA VAL A 174 -22.73 -6.13 20.63
C VAL A 174 -23.16 -6.44 19.19
N ARG A 175 -22.29 -6.18 18.20
CA ARG A 175 -22.58 -6.37 16.77
C ARG A 175 -22.22 -7.77 16.23
N GLU A 176 -21.99 -8.76 17.10
CA GLU A 176 -21.60 -10.15 16.74
C GLU A 176 -20.32 -10.30 15.86
N CYS A 177 -19.46 -9.28 15.81
CA CYS A 177 -18.27 -9.29 14.94
C CYS A 177 -17.03 -10.00 15.54
N LEU A 178 -17.13 -10.62 16.73
CA LEU A 178 -15.98 -10.88 17.62
C LEU A 178 -15.81 -12.34 18.10
N VAL A 179 -15.58 -13.30 17.21
CA VAL A 179 -15.06 -14.62 17.65
C VAL A 179 -13.52 -14.64 17.72
N THR A 180 -12.81 -13.65 17.19
CA THR A 180 -11.34 -13.76 16.98
C THR A 180 -10.44 -12.77 17.73
N LEU A 181 -10.96 -11.74 18.41
CA LEU A 181 -10.11 -10.71 19.03
C LEU A 181 -9.65 -10.99 20.47
N ILE A 182 -10.20 -12.02 21.12
CA ILE A 182 -9.91 -12.29 22.55
C ILE A 182 -8.52 -12.93 22.76
N VAL A 183 -7.85 -13.43 21.72
CA VAL A 183 -6.61 -14.23 21.85
C VAL A 183 -5.31 -13.42 21.64
N SER A 184 -5.33 -12.08 21.70
CA SER A 184 -4.10 -11.29 21.46
C SER A 184 -3.82 -10.18 22.47
N ILE A 185 -4.49 -10.20 23.63
CA ILE A 185 -4.24 -9.26 24.74
C ILE A 185 -3.56 -9.97 25.93
N GLU A 186 -3.11 -11.22 25.76
CA GLU A 186 -2.21 -11.91 26.71
C GLU A 186 -0.79 -12.05 26.13
#